data_AF-A0A6J7BSH0-F1
#
_entry.id   AF-A0A6J7BSH0-F1
#
_cell.length_a   1.000
_cell.length_b   1.000
_cell.length_c   1.000
_cell.angle_alpha   90.00
_cell.angle_beta   90.00
_cell.angle_gamma   90.00
#
_symmetry.space_group_name_H-M   'P 1'
#
loop_
_entity.id
_entity.type
_entity.pdbx_description
1 polymer ?
#
loop_
_entity_poly.entity_id
_entity_poly.type
_entity_poly.pdbx_seq_one_letter_code
_entity_poly.pdbx_strand_id
1 'polypeptide(L)' 'MAGAPIGSVVNLRDEQPVLAPHGGTIVEWLVEDGDPVSPGQPIIRLHPEPVGI' A
#
# COMPACT_ATOMS: atom_id res chain seq x y z
N MET A 1 3.41 7.86 8.93
CA MET A 1 4.82 8.15 8.54
C MET A 1 5.11 7.57 7.15
N ALA A 2 5.94 8.23 6.34
CA ALA A 2 6.38 7.68 5.06
C ALA A 2 7.22 6.40 5.26
N GLY A 3 7.15 5.47 4.33
CA GLY A 3 7.88 4.19 4.37
C GLY A 3 7.28 3.13 5.29
N ALA A 4 6.12 3.38 5.90
CA ALA A 4 5.44 2.39 6.74
C ALA A 4 4.96 1.19 5.89
N PRO A 5 5.16 -0.06 6.31
CA PRO A 5 4.69 -1.22 5.57
C PRO A 5 3.15 -1.29 5.61
N ILE A 6 2.54 -1.44 4.44
CA ILE A 6 1.08 -1.62 4.29
C ILE A 6 0.73 -3.10 4.18
N GLY A 7 1.58 -3.87 3.48
CA GLY A 7 1.43 -5.30 3.24
C GLY A 7 2.54 -5.80 2.33
N SER A 8 2.39 -7.00 1.79
CA SER A 8 3.33 -7.56 0.83
C SER A 8 2.61 -8.19 -0.35
N VAL A 9 3.27 -8.14 -1.52
CA VAL A 9 2.85 -8.84 -2.73
C VAL A 9 3.82 -10.00 -2.93
N VAL A 10 3.29 -11.21 -2.90
CA VAL A 10 4.07 -12.43 -3.05
C VAL A 10 3.94 -12.99 -4.47
N ASN A 11 5.01 -13.56 -4.99
CA ASN A 11 4.94 -14.52 -6.08
C ASN A 11 5.77 -15.77 -5.75
N LEU A 12 5.92 -16.69 -6.71
CA LEU A 12 6.65 -17.95 -6.49
C LEU A 12 8.15 -17.77 -6.21
N ARG A 13 8.74 -16.59 -6.46
CA ARG A 13 10.18 -16.34 -6.38
C ARG A 13 10.55 -15.34 -5.30
N ASP A 14 9.68 -14.37 -5.02
CA ASP A 14 10.01 -13.22 -4.19
C ASP A 14 8.77 -12.66 -3.47
N GLU A 15 9.02 -11.87 -2.44
CA GLU A 15 8.04 -11.13 -1.67
C GLU A 15 8.41 -9.65 -1.66
N GLN A 16 7.56 -8.81 -2.24
CA GLN A 16 7.79 -7.38 -2.33
C GLN A 16 6.94 -6.64 -1.29
N PRO A 17 7.56 -5.93 -0.32
CA PRO A 17 6.81 -5.09 0.60
C PRO A 17 6.22 -3.89 -0.16
N VAL A 18 4.96 -3.57 0.15
CA VAL A 18 4.30 -2.35 -0.28
C VAL A 18 4.38 -1.33 0.84
N LEU A 19 5.00 -0.19 0.55
CA LEU A 19 5.29 0.85 1.52
C LEU A 19 4.41 2.08 1.27
N ALA A 20 3.99 2.72 2.35
CA ALA A 20 3.24 3.97 2.29
C ALA A 20 4.14 5.10 1.74
N PRO A 21 3.74 5.82 0.69
CA PRO A 21 4.54 6.91 0.14
C PRO A 21 4.66 8.11 1.09
N HIS A 22 3.71 8.29 2.00
CA HIS A 22 3.69 9.34 3.02
C HIS A 22 2.87 8.92 4.24
N GLY A 23 2.87 9.73 5.30
CA GLY A 23 1.93 9.58 6.42
C GLY A 23 0.49 9.85 5.98
N GLY A 24 -0.47 9.16 6.58
CA GLY A 24 -1.85 9.19 6.10
C GLY A 24 -2.76 8.18 6.80
N THR A 25 -4.04 8.26 6.46
CA THR A 25 -5.06 7.32 6.89
C THR A 25 -5.55 6.50 5.69
N ILE A 26 -5.65 5.18 5.85
CA ILE A 26 -6.25 4.30 4.83
C ILE A 26 -7.74 4.59 4.79
N VAL A 27 -8.24 4.95 3.60
CA VAL A 27 -9.66 5.27 3.37
C VAL A 27 -10.40 4.04 2.88
N GLU A 28 -9.75 3.25 2.02
CA GLU A 28 -10.40 2.14 1.32
C GLU A 28 -9.34 1.09 0.93
N TRP A 29 -9.73 -0.18 1.06
CA TRP A 29 -9.04 -1.31 0.46
C TRP A 29 -9.66 -1.59 -0.92
N LEU A 30 -8.83 -1.66 -1.96
CA LEU A 30 -9.27 -1.91 -3.35
C LEU A 30 -9.07 -3.36 -3.77
N VAL A 31 -8.39 -4.14 -2.92
CA VAL A 31 -8.10 -5.56 -3.08
C VAL A 31 -8.24 -6.21 -1.72
N GLU A 32 -8.56 -7.50 -1.71
CA GLU A 32 -8.57 -8.32 -0.51
C GLU A 32 -7.28 -9.16 -0.41
N ASP A 33 -7.05 -9.76 0.76
CA ASP A 33 -5.92 -10.67 0.95
C ASP A 33 -6.02 -11.88 0.01
N GLY A 34 -4.92 -12.19 -0.67
CA GLY A 34 -4.84 -13.27 -1.65
C GLY A 34 -5.32 -12.92 -3.06
N ASP A 35 -5.87 -11.72 -3.29
CA ASP A 35 -6.26 -11.30 -4.64
C ASP A 35 -5.03 -11.10 -5.54
N PRO A 36 -5.08 -11.56 -6.80
CA PRO A 36 -4.00 -11.33 -7.75
C PRO A 36 -3.91 -9.85 -8.13
N VAL A 37 -2.70 -9.31 -8.15
CA VAL A 37 -2.42 -7.91 -8.54
C VAL A 37 -1.36 -7.82 -9.63
N SER A 38 -1.41 -6.76 -10.43
CA SER A 38 -0.42 -6.43 -11.46
C SER A 38 0.43 -5.22 -11.09
N PRO A 39 1.63 -5.05 -11.68
CA PRO A 39 2.44 -3.86 -11.45
C PRO A 39 1.69 -2.56 -11.78
N GLY A 40 1.79 -1.58 -10.89
CA GLY A 40 1.09 -0.29 -11.04
C GLY A 40 -0.41 -0.33 -10.72
N GLN A 41 -0.97 -1.51 -10.39
CA GLN A 41 -2.34 -1.62 -9.92
C GLN A 41 -2.48 -0.99 -8.53
N PRO A 42 -3.50 -0.14 -8.30
CA PRO A 42 -3.76 0.41 -6.98
C PRO A 42 -4.33 -0.68 -6.04
N ILE A 43 -3.82 -0.73 -4.82
CA ILE A 43 -4.26 -1.70 -3.79
C ILE A 43 -5.08 -1.06 -2.66
N ILE A 44 -4.84 0.21 -2.38
CA ILE A 44 -5.55 0.98 -1.35
C ILE A 44 -5.73 2.43 -1.80
N ARG A 45 -6.67 3.13 -1.17
CA ARG A 45 -6.70 4.60 -1.16
C ARG A 45 -6.12 5.12 0.15
N LEU A 46 -5.11 5.96 0.04
CA LEU A 46 -4.46 6.63 1.16
C LEU A 46 -4.79 8.13 1.14
N HIS A 47 -5.35 8.65 2.23
CA HIS A 47 -5.50 10.09 2.43
C HIS A 47 -4.28 10.62 3.18
N PRO A 48 -3.55 11.62 2.64
CA PRO A 48 -2.38 12.18 3.31
C PRO A 48 -2.76 12.86 4.62
N GLU A 49 -1.92 12.69 5.64
CA GLU A 49 -1.94 13.60 6.78
C GLU A 49 -1.50 14.98 6.32
N PRO A 50 -2.11 16.07 6.82
CA PRO A 50 -1.63 17.41 6.54
C PRO A 50 -0.16 17.51 6.94
N VAL A 51 0.68 17.88 5.98
CA VAL A 51 2.03 18.34 6.30
C VAL A 51 1.86 19.65 7.06
N GLY A 52 2.12 19.64 8.36
CA GLY A 52 2.13 20.86 9.17
C GLY A 52 3.15 21.82 8.58
N ILE A 53 2.67 22.94 8.05
CA ILE A 53 3.49 24.09 7.64
C ILE A 53 3.81 24.96 8.85
#